data_AF-A0A7X6ZIC2-F1
#
_entry.id   AF-A0A7X6ZIC2-F1
#
_cell.length_a   1.000
_cell.length_b   1.000
_cell.length_c   1.000
_cell.angle_alpha   90.00
_cell.angle_beta   90.00
_cell.angle_gamma   90.00
#
_symmetry.space_group_name_H-M   'P 1'
#
loop_
_entity.id
_entity.type
_entity.pdbx_description
1 polymer ?
#
loop_
_entity_poly.entity_id
_entity_poly.type
_entity_poly.pdbx_seq_one_letter_code
_entity_poly.pdbx_strand_id
1 'polypeptide(L)'
;MGVVALLIGLLWAIAYFQLMPQRVYRVAGVSGLALLLLVLGWVIDKRYWNHFSGALWFAAVLLTTIALLLSPLAGKDFNVLLHINSSHVYKRLAALLQPADSVVVFWDYRPALPFYTQRLPHFFQNQNELAYGIQREPERRGYLHDLTALKALLDATPGRVFGVVDPEDYTAKFLPLQLNFSLADCPQDPDTIIVELLRE
;
A
#
# COMPACT_ATOMS: atom_id res chain seq x y z
N MET A 1 -23.30 -32.73 -0.26
CA MET A 1 -21.86 -33.04 -0.13
C MET A 1 -20.97 -32.29 -1.14
N GLY A 2 -21.42 -32.00 -2.37
CA GLY A 2 -20.60 -31.27 -3.36
C GLY A 2 -20.15 -29.85 -2.95
N VAL A 3 -20.99 -29.09 -2.23
CA VAL A 3 -20.65 -27.73 -1.77
C VAL A 3 -19.52 -27.74 -0.73
N VAL A 4 -19.52 -28.73 0.17
CA VAL A 4 -18.48 -28.88 1.20
C VAL A 4 -17.15 -29.28 0.55
N ALA A 5 -17.18 -30.19 -0.43
CA ALA A 5 -16.00 -30.54 -1.20
C ALA A 5 -15.44 -29.36 -2.01
N LEU A 6 -16.33 -28.52 -2.57
CA LEU A 6 -15.95 -27.30 -3.28
C LEU A 6 -15.28 -26.27 -2.34
N LEU A 7 -15.84 -26.07 -1.15
CA LEU A 7 -15.27 -25.16 -0.14
C LEU A 7 -13.92 -25.65 0.40
N ILE A 8 -13.77 -26.96 0.63
CA ILE A 8 -12.50 -27.58 1.02
C ILE A 8 -11.46 -27.41 -0.11
N GLY A 9 -11.86 -27.63 -1.37
CA GLY A 9 -11.00 -27.41 -2.52
C GLY A 9 -10.56 -25.95 -2.66
N LEU A 10 -11.46 -24.99 -2.40
CA LEU A 10 -11.17 -23.56 -2.44
C LEU A 10 -10.20 -23.16 -1.33
N LEU A 11 -10.42 -23.65 -0.10
CA LEU A 11 -9.53 -23.43 1.05
C LEU A 11 -8.14 -24.05 0.82
N TRP A 12 -8.10 -25.24 0.22
CA TRP A 12 -6.84 -25.90 -0.14
C TRP A 12 -6.10 -25.11 -1.22
N ALA A 13 -6.79 -24.60 -2.25
CA ALA A 13 -6.20 -23.76 -3.28
C ALA A 13 -5.65 -22.44 -2.70
N ILE A 14 -6.40 -21.78 -1.83
CA ILE A 14 -5.96 -20.54 -1.16
C ILE A 14 -4.70 -20.79 -0.32
N ALA A 15 -4.63 -21.91 0.40
CA ALA A 15 -3.47 -22.28 1.20
C ALA A 15 -2.26 -22.71 0.34
N TYR A 16 -2.48 -23.51 -0.70
CA TYR A 16 -1.44 -24.04 -1.59
C TYR A 16 -0.80 -22.94 -2.45
N PHE A 17 -1.60 -22.03 -2.99
CA PHE A 17 -1.12 -20.89 -3.77
C PHE A 17 -0.68 -19.69 -2.92
N GLN A 18 -0.69 -19.82 -1.59
CA GLN A 18 -0.37 -18.73 -0.64
C GLN A 18 -1.10 -17.42 -0.97
N LEU A 19 -2.36 -17.50 -1.40
CA LEU A 19 -3.19 -16.35 -1.76
C LEU A 19 -3.61 -15.53 -0.53
N MET A 20 -3.15 -15.88 0.67
CA MET A 20 -3.33 -15.11 1.89
C MET A 20 -2.19 -14.10 2.08
N PRO A 21 -2.49 -12.84 2.46
CA PRO A 21 -1.47 -11.90 2.89
C PRO A 21 -0.73 -12.48 4.10
N GLN A 22 0.60 -12.33 4.15
CA GLN A 22 1.49 -12.90 5.18
C GLN A 22 1.14 -12.51 6.63
N ARG A 23 0.21 -11.58 6.85
CA ARG A 23 -0.30 -11.17 8.16
C ARG A 23 -1.82 -11.03 8.13
N VAL A 24 -2.54 -12.07 8.54
CA VAL A 24 -3.96 -11.98 8.90
C VAL A 24 -4.02 -11.41 10.33
N TYR A 25 -4.67 -10.25 10.52
CA TYR A 25 -4.82 -9.66 11.84
C TYR A 25 -5.52 -10.64 12.79
N ARG A 26 -4.94 -10.87 13.98
CA ARG A 26 -5.47 -11.82 14.99
C ARG A 26 -6.96 -11.59 15.27
N VAL A 27 -7.42 -10.35 15.28
CA VAL A 27 -8.82 -9.99 15.52
C VAL A 27 -9.76 -10.56 14.45
N ALA A 28 -9.39 -10.50 13.16
CA ALA A 28 -10.19 -11.07 12.08
C ALA A 28 -10.27 -12.60 12.17
N GLY A 29 -9.16 -13.25 12.55
CA GLY A 29 -9.14 -14.70 12.80
C GLY A 29 -10.03 -15.10 13.97
N VAL A 30 -9.97 -14.36 15.09
CA VAL A 30 -10.79 -14.62 16.29
C VAL A 30 -12.27 -14.39 16.02
N SER A 31 -12.64 -13.31 15.33
CA SER A 31 -14.04 -13.01 14.97
C SER A 31 -14.62 -14.04 13.99
N GLY A 32 -13.84 -14.48 13.00
CA GLY A 32 -14.27 -15.53 12.07
C GLY A 32 -14.44 -16.89 12.75
N LEU A 33 -13.53 -17.26 13.66
CA LEU A 33 -13.64 -18.49 14.43
C LEU A 33 -14.85 -18.48 15.38
N ALA A 34 -15.11 -17.34 16.05
CA ALA A 34 -16.25 -17.19 16.95
C ALA A 34 -17.59 -17.33 16.20
N LEU A 35 -17.68 -16.76 14.99
CA LEU A 35 -18.87 -16.84 14.14
C LEU A 35 -19.07 -18.26 13.60
N LEU A 36 -17.99 -18.94 13.20
CA LEU A 36 -18.02 -20.34 12.77
C LEU A 36 -18.47 -21.29 13.90
N LEU A 37 -18.00 -21.06 15.13
CA LEU A 37 -18.41 -21.83 16.30
C LEU A 37 -19.87 -21.58 16.70
N LEU A 38 -20.35 -20.33 16.60
CA LEU A 38 -21.77 -20.00 16.79
C LEU A 38 -22.67 -20.70 15.76
N VAL A 39 -22.25 -20.73 14.49
CA VAL A 39 -22.96 -21.43 13.41
C VAL A 39 -22.97 -22.94 13.63
N LEU A 40 -21.83 -23.53 13.99
CA LEU A 40 -21.72 -24.96 14.28
C LEU A 40 -22.57 -25.35 15.49
N GLY A 41 -22.53 -24.56 16.57
CA GLY A 41 -23.35 -24.78 17.76
C GLY A 41 -24.85 -24.74 17.45
N TRP A 42 -25.28 -23.79 16.61
CA TRP A 42 -26.67 -23.68 16.18
C TRP A 42 -27.13 -24.79 15.23
N VAL A 43 -26.25 -25.24 14.31
CA VAL A 43 -26.52 -26.35 13.40
C VAL A 43 -26.63 -27.69 14.14
N ILE A 44 -25.86 -27.89 15.20
CA ILE A 44 -25.91 -29.11 16.04
C ILE A 44 -27.19 -29.17 16.88
N ASP A 45 -27.70 -28.01 17.34
CA ASP A 45 -28.86 -27.95 18.24
C ASP A 45 -30.23 -28.08 17.52
N LYS A 46 -30.30 -27.88 16.20
CA LYS A 46 -31.58 -27.76 15.49
C LYS A 46 -31.70 -28.71 14.28
N ARG A 47 -32.65 -29.65 14.36
CA ARG A 47 -33.26 -30.44 13.26
C ARG A 47 -34.03 -29.57 12.22
N TYR A 48 -33.68 -28.30 12.03
CA TYR A 48 -34.42 -27.32 11.20
C TYR A 48 -34.00 -27.28 9.73
N TRP A 49 -33.32 -28.32 9.24
CA TRP A 49 -32.88 -28.44 7.85
C TRP A 49 -34.02 -28.64 6.84
N ASN A 50 -35.28 -28.75 7.30
CA ASN A 50 -36.44 -29.04 6.46
C ASN A 50 -37.29 -27.81 6.09
N HIS A 51 -36.90 -26.59 6.49
CA HIS A 51 -37.64 -25.36 6.16
C HIS A 51 -36.76 -24.35 5.41
N PHE A 52 -37.30 -23.78 4.33
CA PHE A 52 -36.63 -22.78 3.49
C PHE A 52 -36.05 -21.60 4.30
N SER A 53 -36.73 -21.18 5.36
CA SER A 53 -36.26 -20.14 6.28
C SER A 53 -34.97 -20.50 7.02
N GLY A 54 -34.78 -21.77 7.40
CA GLY A 54 -33.56 -22.26 8.05
C GLY A 54 -32.38 -22.28 7.09
N ALA A 55 -32.60 -22.72 5.85
CA ALA A 55 -31.59 -22.72 4.79
C ALA A 55 -31.16 -21.30 4.39
N LEU A 56 -32.12 -20.36 4.31
CA LEU A 56 -31.85 -18.96 4.00
C LEU A 56 -31.04 -18.28 5.12
N TRP A 57 -31.37 -18.55 6.38
CA TRP A 57 -30.65 -17.98 7.53
C TRP A 57 -29.21 -18.50 7.59
N PHE A 58 -29.01 -19.80 7.38
CA PHE A 58 -27.67 -20.39 7.30
C PHE A 58 -26.84 -19.78 6.15
N ALA A 59 -27.43 -19.63 4.96
CA ALA A 59 -26.77 -19.00 3.82
C ALA A 59 -26.40 -17.54 4.10
N ALA A 60 -27.29 -16.77 4.73
CA ALA A 60 -27.03 -15.38 5.09
C ALA A 60 -25.89 -15.25 6.10
N VAL A 61 -25.85 -16.10 7.14
CA VAL A 61 -24.76 -16.09 8.13
C VAL A 61 -23.45 -16.57 7.53
N LEU A 62 -23.47 -17.59 6.68
CA LEU A 62 -22.27 -18.07 5.98
C LEU A 62 -21.70 -16.98 5.06
N LEU A 63 -22.55 -16.35 4.25
CA LEU A 63 -22.14 -15.25 3.36
C LEU A 63 -21.62 -14.05 4.15
N THR A 64 -22.24 -13.71 5.29
CA THR A 64 -21.77 -12.64 6.17
C THR A 64 -20.43 -13.01 6.81
N THR A 65 -20.23 -14.26 7.22
CA THR A 65 -18.95 -14.76 7.75
C THR A 65 -17.84 -14.64 6.72
N ILE A 66 -18.12 -15.08 5.48
CA ILE A 66 -17.18 -14.98 4.36
C ILE A 66 -16.89 -13.50 4.05
N ALA A 67 -17.90 -12.64 3.99
CA ALA A 67 -17.73 -11.21 3.77
C ALA A 67 -16.89 -10.54 4.87
N LEU A 68 -17.07 -10.92 6.14
CA LEU A 68 -16.27 -10.42 7.25
C LEU A 68 -14.83 -10.96 7.25
N LEU A 69 -14.63 -12.21 6.82
CA LEU A 69 -13.29 -12.80 6.66
C LEU A 69 -12.53 -12.19 5.47
N LEU A 70 -13.26 -11.80 4.41
CA LEU A 70 -12.72 -11.14 3.22
C LEU A 70 -12.69 -9.60 3.35
N SER A 71 -13.38 -9.02 4.33
CA SER A 71 -13.39 -7.57 4.58
C SER A 71 -11.97 -7.00 4.82
N PRO A 72 -11.06 -7.68 5.54
CA PRO A 72 -9.66 -7.28 5.63
C PRO A 72 -8.92 -7.32 4.30
N LEU A 73 -9.31 -8.19 3.35
CA LEU A 73 -8.74 -8.21 1.99
C LEU A 73 -9.27 -7.01 1.17
N ALA A 74 -10.55 -6.66 1.31
CA ALA A 74 -11.15 -5.52 0.60
C ALA A 74 -10.79 -4.14 1.19
N GLY A 75 -10.60 -4.05 2.51
CA GLY A 75 -10.30 -2.79 3.21
C GLY A 75 -8.81 -2.44 3.24
N LYS A 76 -7.92 -3.40 2.96
CA LYS A 76 -6.49 -3.18 2.89
C LYS A 76 -6.11 -2.31 1.67
N ASP A 77 -6.82 -2.45 0.56
CA ASP A 77 -6.37 -1.85 -0.71
C ASP A 77 -6.83 -0.41 -0.96
N PHE A 78 -7.92 0.09 -0.33
CA PHE A 78 -8.55 1.31 -0.87
C PHE A 78 -8.39 2.64 -0.12
N ASN A 79 -8.04 2.68 1.18
CA ASN A 79 -7.90 3.99 1.87
C ASN A 79 -7.05 4.01 3.14
N VAL A 80 -6.87 2.88 3.82
CA VAL A 80 -6.16 2.83 5.12
C VAL A 80 -4.65 2.66 4.94
N LEU A 81 -4.20 1.96 3.89
CA LEU A 81 -2.76 1.88 3.54
C LEU A 81 -2.22 3.17 2.91
N LEU A 82 -3.05 3.93 2.19
CA LEU A 82 -2.63 5.18 1.53
C LEU A 82 -2.26 6.31 2.51
N HIS A 83 -2.68 6.25 3.77
CA HIS A 83 -2.52 7.37 4.71
C HIS A 83 -1.82 7.07 6.04
N ILE A 84 -1.69 5.82 6.49
CA ILE A 84 -1.32 5.58 7.91
C ILE A 84 0.15 5.21 8.12
N ASN A 85 0.74 4.28 7.36
CA ASN A 85 2.08 3.77 7.68
C ASN A 85 3.16 4.87 7.60
N SER A 86 3.32 5.53 6.45
CA SER A 86 4.44 6.47 6.27
C SER A 86 4.16 7.92 6.72
N SER A 87 3.00 8.18 7.34
CA SER A 87 2.61 9.54 7.76
C SER A 87 3.61 10.18 8.75
N HIS A 88 4.21 9.38 9.62
CA HIS A 88 5.21 9.84 10.59
C HIS A 88 6.52 10.26 9.90
N VAL A 89 6.94 9.51 8.88
CA VAL A 89 8.11 9.82 8.04
C VAL A 89 7.88 11.13 7.29
N TYR A 90 6.72 11.29 6.65
CA TYR A 90 6.40 12.51 5.89
C TYR A 90 6.28 13.74 6.79
N LYS A 91 5.70 13.61 7.99
CA LYS A 91 5.67 14.70 8.98
C LYS A 91 7.07 15.07 9.45
N ARG A 92 7.98 14.11 9.60
CA ARG A 92 9.36 14.40 9.97
C ARG A 92 10.12 15.08 8.83
N LEU A 93 9.97 14.58 7.60
CA LEU A 93 10.51 15.24 6.42
C LEU A 93 10.01 16.69 6.32
N ALA A 94 8.71 16.92 6.52
CA ALA A 94 8.11 18.25 6.55
C ALA A 94 8.78 19.19 7.57
N ALA A 95 9.14 18.67 8.75
CA ALA A 95 9.83 19.45 9.78
C ALA A 95 11.30 19.78 9.44
N LEU A 96 11.93 18.99 8.56
CA LEU A 96 13.32 19.20 8.12
C LEU A 96 13.44 20.11 6.89
N LEU A 97 12.39 20.18 6.08
CA LEU A 97 12.37 20.88 4.81
C LEU A 97 12.43 22.41 4.99
N GLN A 98 13.44 23.04 4.41
CA GLN A 98 13.60 24.49 4.32
C GLN A 98 13.03 25.03 3.00
N PRO A 99 12.60 26.30 2.89
CA PRO A 99 11.91 26.80 1.70
C PRO A 99 12.64 26.59 0.36
N ALA A 100 13.98 26.53 0.39
CA ALA A 100 14.83 26.31 -0.77
C ALA A 100 15.01 24.83 -1.16
N ASP A 101 14.55 23.89 -0.31
CA ASP A 101 14.70 22.46 -0.54
C ASP A 101 13.64 21.92 -1.52
N SER A 102 14.01 20.88 -2.25
CA SER A 102 13.14 20.18 -3.19
C SER A 102 12.92 18.73 -2.76
N VAL A 103 11.81 18.14 -3.20
CA VAL A 103 11.49 16.73 -2.96
C VAL A 103 11.29 16.04 -4.30
N VAL A 104 11.94 14.90 -4.51
CA VAL A 104 11.81 14.04 -5.68
C VAL A 104 11.21 12.71 -5.24
N VAL A 105 10.19 12.26 -5.94
CA VAL A 105 9.54 10.96 -5.73
C VAL A 105 9.90 10.06 -6.91
N PHE A 106 10.51 8.91 -6.60
CA PHE A 106 10.97 7.96 -7.61
C PHE A 106 9.90 6.92 -7.93
N TRP A 107 9.54 6.80 -9.22
CA TRP A 107 8.65 5.82 -9.86
C TRP A 107 7.20 5.73 -9.40
N ASP A 108 6.94 5.80 -8.09
CA ASP A 108 5.61 5.57 -7.52
C ASP A 108 5.02 6.83 -6.87
N TYR A 109 3.79 7.18 -7.24
CA TYR A 109 3.11 8.33 -6.70
C TYR A 109 2.76 8.13 -5.21
N ARG A 110 3.16 9.09 -4.36
CA ARG A 110 2.82 9.10 -2.93
C ARG A 110 1.80 10.23 -2.64
N PRO A 111 0.49 9.97 -2.65
CA PRO A 111 -0.53 11.03 -2.52
C PRO A 111 -0.51 11.71 -1.16
N ALA A 112 -0.13 10.98 -0.10
CA ALA A 112 -0.05 11.54 1.24
C ALA A 112 1.16 12.48 1.43
N LEU A 113 2.22 12.32 0.63
CA LEU A 113 3.44 13.12 0.75
C LEU A 113 3.18 14.63 0.59
N PRO A 114 2.59 15.13 -0.53
CA PRO A 114 2.35 16.57 -0.71
C PRO A 114 1.37 17.14 0.33
N PHE A 115 0.45 16.32 0.85
CA PHE A 115 -0.46 16.74 1.91
C PHE A 115 0.29 17.04 3.22
N TYR A 116 1.24 16.20 3.62
CA TYR A 116 1.98 16.40 4.87
C TYR A 116 3.15 17.37 4.73
N THR A 117 3.86 17.37 3.60
CA THR A 117 4.99 18.29 3.37
C THR A 117 4.55 19.67 2.93
N GLN A 118 3.29 19.83 2.50
CA GLN A 118 2.76 21.05 1.88
C GLN A 118 3.61 21.53 0.69
N ARG A 119 4.21 20.57 -0.03
CA ARG A 119 5.04 20.83 -1.21
C ARG A 119 4.65 19.93 -2.35
N LEU A 120 4.70 20.50 -3.56
CA LEU A 120 4.59 19.72 -4.78
C LEU A 120 5.93 19.02 -5.03
N PRO A 121 5.98 17.68 -5.02
CA PRO A 121 7.20 16.97 -5.35
C PRO A 121 7.45 17.01 -6.86
N HIS A 122 8.71 16.82 -7.21
CA HIS A 122 9.11 16.39 -8.54
C HIS A 122 8.94 14.88 -8.67
N PHE A 123 8.51 14.40 -9.82
CA PHE A 123 8.28 12.99 -10.10
C PHE A 123 9.32 12.48 -11.07
N PHE A 124 10.16 11.55 -10.61
CA PHE A 124 11.14 10.88 -11.46
C PHE A 124 10.57 9.61 -12.03
N GLN A 125 10.43 9.56 -13.36
CA GLN A 125 9.98 8.38 -14.10
C GLN A 125 8.71 7.72 -13.52
N ASN A 126 7.72 8.52 -13.13
CA ASN A 126 6.47 8.00 -12.58
C ASN A 126 5.65 7.28 -13.66
N GLN A 127 5.37 5.99 -13.44
CA GLN A 127 4.66 5.12 -14.40
C GLN A 127 3.22 4.82 -14.00
N ASN A 128 2.74 5.35 -12.87
CA ASN A 128 1.47 4.97 -12.27
C ASN A 128 0.34 5.92 -12.70
N GLU A 129 -0.62 6.20 -11.81
CA GLU A 129 -1.86 6.95 -12.12
C GLU A 129 -1.63 8.32 -12.75
N LEU A 130 -0.46 8.93 -12.51
CA LEU A 130 -0.09 10.23 -13.07
C LEU A 130 0.47 10.16 -14.50
N ALA A 131 0.87 8.98 -14.97
CA ALA A 131 1.53 8.81 -16.27
C ALA A 131 0.66 9.33 -17.43
N TYR A 132 -0.65 9.11 -17.37
CA TYR A 132 -1.58 9.64 -18.38
C TYR A 132 -1.58 11.18 -18.41
N GLY A 133 -1.62 11.83 -17.24
CA GLY A 133 -1.60 13.28 -17.14
C GLY A 133 -0.28 13.86 -17.65
N ILE A 134 0.84 13.22 -17.30
CA ILE A 134 2.18 13.60 -17.76
C ILE A 134 2.30 13.50 -19.28
N GLN A 135 1.74 12.46 -19.90
CA GLN A 135 1.75 12.31 -21.36
C GLN A 135 0.92 13.38 -22.07
N ARG A 136 -0.16 13.86 -21.44
CA ARG A 136 -1.05 14.91 -21.98
C ARG A 136 -0.48 16.32 -21.83
N GLU A 137 0.32 16.55 -20.80
CA GLU A 137 0.92 17.85 -20.46
C GLU A 137 2.45 17.70 -20.24
N PRO A 138 3.23 17.37 -21.28
CA PRO A 138 4.67 17.13 -21.14
C PRO A 138 5.46 18.37 -20.69
N GLU A 139 4.94 19.57 -20.94
CA GLU A 139 5.49 20.85 -20.48
C GLU A 139 5.25 21.12 -18.99
N ARG A 140 4.46 20.29 -18.31
CA ARG A 140 4.12 20.49 -16.91
C ARG A 140 5.37 20.36 -16.03
N ARG A 141 5.72 21.49 -15.40
CA ARG A 141 6.82 21.57 -14.44
C ARG A 141 6.59 20.56 -13.32
N GLY A 142 7.63 19.78 -13.02
CA GLY A 142 7.61 18.79 -11.94
C GLY A 142 7.94 17.37 -12.39
N TYR A 143 7.85 17.03 -13.67
CA TYR A 143 8.22 15.69 -14.14
C TYR A 143 9.68 15.62 -14.62
N LEU A 144 10.38 14.57 -14.20
CA LEU A 144 11.77 14.29 -14.55
C LEU A 144 11.79 12.97 -15.34
N HIS A 145 12.01 13.07 -16.65
CA HIS A 145 11.95 11.93 -17.57
C HIS A 145 13.17 11.01 -17.46
N ASP A 146 14.33 11.56 -17.11
CA ASP A 146 15.60 10.86 -17.12
C ASP A 146 16.58 11.42 -16.08
N LEU A 147 17.72 10.74 -15.98
CA LEU A 147 18.79 11.10 -15.06
C LEU A 147 19.37 12.49 -15.35
N THR A 148 19.37 12.93 -16.62
CA THR A 148 19.85 14.25 -17.02
C THR A 148 18.96 15.34 -16.45
N ALA A 149 17.64 15.19 -16.52
CA ALA A 149 16.68 16.10 -15.90
C ALA A 149 16.81 16.12 -14.38
N LEU A 150 17.06 14.96 -13.76
CA LEU A 150 17.30 14.87 -12.31
C LEU A 150 18.58 15.63 -11.91
N LYS A 151 19.69 15.43 -12.62
CA LYS A 151 20.94 16.16 -12.37
C LYS A 151 20.77 17.67 -12.56
N ALA A 152 20.09 18.09 -13.62
CA ALA A 152 19.77 19.50 -13.85
C ALA A 152 18.94 20.10 -12.69
N LEU A 153 18.03 19.34 -12.09
CA LEU A 153 17.30 19.77 -10.89
C LEU A 153 18.22 19.91 -9.67
N LEU A 154 19.14 18.96 -9.46
CA LEU A 154 20.11 19.01 -8.36
C LEU A 154 21.00 20.27 -8.44
N ASP A 155 21.43 20.62 -9.65
CA ASP A 155 22.27 21.79 -9.89
C ASP A 155 21.49 23.11 -9.78
N ALA A 156 20.24 23.12 -10.24
CA ALA A 156 19.39 24.31 -10.23
C ALA A 156 18.75 24.61 -8.86
N THR A 157 18.54 23.60 -8.01
CA THR A 157 17.93 23.78 -6.70
C THR A 157 18.94 24.41 -5.75
N PRO A 158 18.71 25.59 -5.15
CA PRO A 158 19.68 26.23 -4.26
C PRO A 158 19.84 25.48 -2.92
N GLY A 159 18.76 24.89 -2.40
CA GLY A 159 18.77 24.07 -1.19
C GLY A 159 19.10 22.60 -1.44
N ARG A 160 18.71 21.76 -0.48
CA ARG A 160 18.89 20.30 -0.52
C ARG A 160 17.80 19.65 -1.35
N VAL A 161 18.09 18.47 -1.89
CA VAL A 161 17.10 17.68 -2.63
C VAL A 161 16.91 16.34 -1.94
N PHE A 162 15.69 16.08 -1.48
CA PHE A 162 15.33 14.82 -0.83
C PHE A 162 14.68 13.87 -1.82
N GLY A 163 15.15 12.64 -1.88
CA GLY A 163 14.55 11.56 -2.64
C GLY A 163 13.65 10.69 -1.75
N VAL A 164 12.45 10.37 -2.23
CA VAL A 164 11.53 9.41 -1.61
C VAL A 164 11.51 8.16 -2.50
N VAL A 165 11.92 7.03 -1.95
CA VAL A 165 12.15 5.77 -2.69
C VAL A 165 11.37 4.65 -2.03
N ASP A 166 10.76 3.79 -2.84
CA ASP A 166 10.17 2.54 -2.38
C ASP A 166 11.29 1.56 -1.97
N PRO A 167 11.23 0.95 -0.76
CA PRO A 167 12.20 -0.04 -0.31
C PRO A 167 12.45 -1.18 -1.32
N GLU A 168 11.43 -1.64 -2.05
CA GLU A 168 11.58 -2.69 -3.06
C GLU A 168 12.43 -2.24 -4.26
N ASP A 169 12.31 -0.96 -4.61
CA ASP A 169 13.02 -0.34 -5.73
C ASP A 169 14.41 0.18 -5.34
N TYR A 170 14.71 0.29 -4.05
CA TYR A 170 15.96 0.88 -3.58
C TYR A 170 17.19 0.14 -4.11
N THR A 171 17.27 -1.18 -3.90
CA THR A 171 18.43 -1.97 -4.36
C THR A 171 18.37 -2.24 -5.86
N ALA A 172 17.18 -2.48 -6.41
CA ALA A 172 17.01 -2.95 -7.79
C ALA A 172 17.05 -1.82 -8.84
N LYS A 173 16.61 -0.60 -8.48
CA LYS A 173 16.48 0.53 -9.42
C LYS A 173 17.24 1.76 -8.98
N PHE A 174 17.19 2.13 -7.69
CA PHE A 174 17.82 3.36 -7.20
C PHE A 174 19.35 3.27 -7.11
N LEU A 175 19.91 2.25 -6.44
CA LEU A 175 21.38 2.09 -6.35
C LEU A 175 22.08 2.02 -7.72
N PRO A 176 21.53 1.34 -8.75
CA PRO A 176 22.08 1.35 -10.11
C PRO A 176 22.15 2.72 -10.79
N LEU A 177 21.43 3.74 -10.31
CA LEU A 177 21.54 5.11 -10.84
C LEU A 177 22.90 5.76 -10.53
N GLN A 178 23.66 5.21 -9.58
CA GLN A 178 24.98 5.71 -9.17
C GLN A 178 24.97 7.19 -8.78
N LEU A 179 23.89 7.65 -8.16
CA LEU A 179 23.79 8.99 -7.59
C LEU A 179 24.62 9.09 -6.31
N ASN A 180 25.20 10.26 -6.04
CA ASN A 180 25.73 10.57 -4.71
C ASN A 180 24.55 10.85 -3.77
N PHE A 181 24.46 10.11 -2.66
CA PHE A 181 23.39 10.32 -1.68
C PHE A 181 23.85 9.98 -0.26
N SER A 182 23.15 10.53 0.72
CA SER A 182 23.20 10.11 2.12
C SER A 182 21.80 9.70 2.59
N LEU A 183 21.71 8.86 3.63
CA LEU A 183 20.43 8.62 4.29
C LEU A 183 20.04 9.90 5.05
N ALA A 184 18.83 10.39 4.81
CA ALA A 184 18.35 11.57 5.51
C ALA A 184 18.12 11.29 6.99
N ASP A 185 18.26 12.31 7.84
CA ASP A 185 18.02 12.23 9.30
C ASP A 185 16.53 12.17 9.64
N CYS A 186 15.86 11.15 9.14
CA CYS A 186 14.45 10.87 9.37
C CYS A 186 14.24 9.39 9.74
N PRO A 187 13.20 9.09 10.53
CA PRO A 187 12.78 7.73 10.81
C PRO A 187 12.60 6.99 9.49
N GLN A 188 13.20 5.80 9.41
CA GLN A 188 12.99 4.90 8.29
C GLN A 188 11.74 4.06 8.60
N ASP A 189 10.88 3.91 7.61
CA ASP A 189 9.67 3.09 7.67
C ASP A 189 9.87 1.91 6.73
N PRO A 190 9.44 0.67 7.07
CA PRO A 190 9.46 -0.47 6.16
C PRO A 190 8.87 -0.22 4.77
N ASP A 191 8.07 0.84 4.61
CA ASP A 191 7.37 1.19 3.37
C ASP A 191 7.97 2.42 2.66
N THR A 192 8.98 3.11 3.24
CA THR A 192 9.56 4.32 2.63
C THR A 192 10.99 4.55 3.08
N ILE A 193 11.88 4.76 2.10
CA ILE A 193 13.25 5.24 2.32
C ILE A 193 13.33 6.70 1.87
N ILE A 194 13.92 7.54 2.71
CA ILE A 194 14.27 8.92 2.35
C ILE A 194 15.79 9.06 2.29
N VAL A 195 16.25 9.61 1.17
CA VAL A 195 17.65 9.93 0.90
C VAL A 195 17.79 11.44 0.69
N GLU A 196 18.95 11.99 1.03
CA GLU A 196 19.38 13.31 0.57
C GLU A 196 20.30 13.11 -0.63
N LEU A 197 19.91 13.66 -1.77
CA LEU A 197 20.68 13.62 -3.00
C LEU A 197 21.74 14.72 -2.96
N LEU A 198 22.99 14.33 -3.19
CA LEU A 198 24.15 15.20 -3.13
C LEU A 198 24.56 15.60 -4.56
N ARG A 199 25.03 16.83 -4.71
CA ARG A 199 25.65 17.28 -5.97
C ARG A 199 26.97 16.55 -6.18
N GLU A 200 27.30 16.28 -7.45
CA GLU A 200 28.60 15.71 -7.84
C GLU A 200 29.76 16.70 -7.62
#